data_AF-A0A3N2RJW1-F1
#
_entry.id   AF-A0A3N2RJW1-F1
#
_cell.length_a   1.000
_cell.length_b   1.000
_cell.length_c   1.000
_cell.angle_alpha   90.00
_cell.angle_beta   90.00
_cell.angle_gamma   90.00
#
_symmetry.space_group_name_H-M   'P 1'
#
loop_
_entity.id
_entity.type
_entity.pdbx_description
1 polymer ?
#
loop_
_entity_poly.entity_id
_entity_poly.type
_entity_poly.pdbx_seq_one_letter_code
_entity_poly.pdbx_strand_id
1 'polypeptide(L)'
;MWLAERSLRSVAADGSAATLWVRIGPPQARSEDCVCAVELDSGSGPASRHEIHGVDAWQAIVLAMGFARGMLQAQVGQGHRLLWPEDDEPYDLDAIFPSAK
;
A
#
# COMPACT_ATOMS: atom_id res chain seq x y z
N MET A 1 6.01 13.52 6.31
CA MET A 1 4.67 13.34 6.89
C MET A 1 3.88 12.49 5.91
N TRP A 2 3.26 11.41 6.39
CA TRP A 2 2.41 10.53 5.58
C TRP A 2 0.94 10.92 5.81
N LEU A 3 0.13 10.87 4.74
CA LEU A 3 -1.32 11.06 4.81
C LEU A 3 -1.99 9.83 5.44
N ALA A 4 -1.54 8.65 5.04
CA ALA A 4 -2.00 7.37 5.57
C ALA A 4 -0.82 6.38 5.61
N GLU A 5 -0.85 5.48 6.58
CA GLU A 5 0.16 4.45 6.78
C GLU A 5 -0.51 3.17 7.31
N ARG A 6 0.00 2.02 6.88
CA ARG A 6 -0.38 0.70 7.38
C ARG A 6 0.87 -0.18 7.50
N SER A 7 1.06 -0.79 8.66
CA SER A 7 1.99 -1.91 8.85
C SER A 7 1.23 -3.23 8.84
N LEU A 8 1.82 -4.24 8.22
CA LEU A 8 1.31 -5.60 8.15
C LEU A 8 2.46 -6.57 8.41
N ARG A 9 2.14 -7.76 8.90
CA ARG A 9 3.08 -8.88 8.88
C ARG A 9 2.87 -9.65 7.58
N SER A 10 3.90 -9.74 6.76
CA SER A 10 3.91 -10.55 5.54
C SER A 10 4.66 -11.85 5.80
N VAL A 11 3.98 -12.98 5.64
CA VAL A 11 4.56 -14.33 5.82
C VAL A 11 4.65 -15.01 4.46
N ALA A 12 5.87 -15.30 4.01
CA ALA A 12 6.11 -15.98 2.74
C ALA A 12 5.80 -17.48 2.84
N ALA A 13 5.81 -18.18 1.70
CA ALA A 13 5.47 -19.59 1.63
C ALA A 13 6.43 -20.52 2.39
N ASP A 14 7.69 -20.09 2.59
CA ASP A 14 8.69 -20.80 3.38
C ASP A 14 8.56 -20.57 4.90
N GLY A 15 7.58 -19.76 5.32
CA GLY A 15 7.33 -19.40 6.72
C GLY A 15 8.16 -18.22 7.22
N SER A 16 9.07 -17.65 6.39
CA SER A 16 9.76 -16.41 6.73
C SER A 16 8.75 -15.26 6.86
N ALA A 17 8.98 -14.38 7.82
CA ALA A 17 8.10 -13.26 8.11
C ALA A 17 8.88 -11.94 8.10
N ALA A 18 8.26 -10.91 7.54
CA ALA A 18 8.78 -9.54 7.54
C ALA A 18 7.66 -8.54 7.80
N THR A 19 8.02 -7.38 8.33
CA THR A 19 7.10 -6.25 8.45
C THR A 19 7.01 -5.54 7.11
N LEU A 20 5.80 -5.45 6.58
CA LEU A 20 5.48 -4.72 5.37
C LEU A 20 4.81 -3.39 5.75
N TRP A 21 5.33 -2.28 5.24
CA TRP A 21 4.71 -0.97 5.39
C TRP A 21 4.19 -0.47 4.05
N VAL A 22 2.95 0.02 4.05
CA VAL A 22 2.35 0.75 2.94
C VAL A 22 2.07 2.17 3.40
N ARG A 23 2.60 3.15 2.69
CA ARG A 23 2.47 4.57 3.05
C ARG A 23 1.99 5.38 1.87
N ILE A 24 1.08 6.31 2.13
CA ILE A 24 0.57 7.25 1.13
C ILE A 24 0.89 8.66 1.63
N GLY A 25 1.57 9.45 0.80
CA GLY A 25 1.89 10.85 1.07
C GLY A 25 0.69 11.76 0.79
N PRO A 26 0.68 12.98 1.37
CA PRO A 26 -0.35 13.96 1.06
C PRO A 26 -0.31 14.33 -0.44
N PRO A 27 -1.46 14.68 -1.04
CA PRO A 27 -1.51 15.20 -2.40
C PRO A 27 -0.68 16.47 -2.51
N GLN A 28 0.13 16.57 -3.55
CA GLN A 28 0.96 17.73 -3.85
C GLN A 28 0.58 18.26 -5.23
N ALA A 29 0.05 19.48 -5.28
CA ALA A 29 -0.23 20.15 -6.55
C ALA A 29 1.08 20.47 -7.27
N ARG A 30 1.12 20.19 -8.58
CA ARG A 30 2.15 20.64 -9.52
C ARG A 30 1.48 21.56 -10.56
N SER A 31 2.22 21.95 -11.59
CA SER A 31 1.74 22.89 -12.61
C SER A 31 0.53 22.37 -13.41
N GLU A 32 0.45 21.06 -13.63
CA GLU A 32 -0.55 20.46 -14.53
C GLU A 32 -1.33 19.30 -13.88
N ASP A 33 -0.89 18.82 -12.72
CA ASP A 33 -1.45 17.66 -12.04
C ASP A 33 -1.34 17.76 -10.52
N CYS A 34 -1.81 16.72 -9.85
CA CYS A 34 -1.58 16.47 -8.45
C CYS A 34 -0.98 15.09 -8.25
N VAL A 35 -0.02 14.99 -7.32
CA VAL A 35 0.75 13.78 -7.10
C VAL A 35 0.61 13.31 -5.66
N CYS A 36 0.37 12.01 -5.47
CA CYS A 36 0.53 11.31 -4.20
C CYS A 36 1.73 10.36 -4.30
N ALA A 37 2.67 10.47 -3.35
CA ALA A 37 3.71 9.44 -3.21
C ALA A 37 3.11 8.19 -2.55
N VAL A 38 3.39 7.00 -3.08
CA VAL A 38 3.08 5.72 -2.45
C VAL A 38 4.38 4.97 -2.22
N GLU A 39 4.58 4.46 -1.01
CA GLU A 39 5.76 3.72 -0.62
C GLU A 39 5.36 2.34 -0.10
N LEU A 40 6.08 1.31 -0.58
CA LEU A 40 6.04 -0.04 -0.02
C LEU A 40 7.44 -0.41 0.46
N ASP A 41 7.53 -0.75 1.74
CA ASP A 41 8.75 -1.19 2.40
C ASP A 41 8.52 -2.58 2.98
N SER A 42 9.18 -3.58 2.40
CA SER A 42 9.08 -4.99 2.82
C SER A 42 10.07 -5.36 3.93
N GLY A 43 10.88 -4.42 4.42
CA GLY A 43 11.96 -4.68 5.37
C GLY A 43 13.15 -5.46 4.79
N SER A 44 13.05 -5.90 3.53
CA SER A 44 14.03 -6.72 2.81
C SER A 44 14.52 -6.00 1.56
N GLY A 45 15.24 -4.90 1.75
CA GLY A 45 15.81 -4.09 0.67
C GLY A 45 15.37 -2.62 0.74
N PRO A 46 15.71 -1.82 -0.28
CA PRO A 46 15.27 -0.43 -0.34
C PRO A 46 13.75 -0.36 -0.55
N ALA A 47 13.10 0.55 0.17
CA ALA A 47 11.69 0.84 -0.03
C ALA A 47 11.43 1.28 -1.49
N SER A 48 10.39 0.72 -2.09
CA SER A 48 9.93 1.13 -3.41
C SER A 48 8.99 2.33 -3.26
N ARG A 49 9.32 3.45 -3.91
CA ARG A 49 8.54 4.68 -3.86
C ARG A 49 8.09 5.08 -5.26
N HIS A 50 6.79 5.33 -5.40
CA HIS A 50 6.13 5.65 -6.65
C HIS A 50 5.38 6.98 -6.54
N GLU A 51 5.41 7.78 -7.59
CA GLU A 51 4.56 8.96 -7.73
C GLU A 51 3.31 8.58 -8.52
N ILE A 52 2.14 8.77 -7.90
CA ILE A 52 0.85 8.50 -8.52
C ILE A 52 0.19 9.81 -8.88
N HIS A 53 -0.07 10.00 -10.18
CA HIS A 53 -0.55 11.25 -10.76
C HIS A 53 -2.07 11.20 -10.95
N GLY A 54 -2.75 12.27 -10.56
CA GLY A 54 -4.15 12.54 -10.85
C GLY A 54 -4.34 13.98 -11.32
N VAL A 55 -5.44 14.27 -12.01
CA VAL A 55 -5.77 15.61 -12.51
C VAL A 55 -6.07 16.61 -11.39
N ASP A 56 -6.42 16.10 -10.21
CA ASP A 56 -6.61 16.87 -8.98
C ASP A 56 -6.22 16.03 -7.75
N ALA A 57 -6.25 16.65 -6.57
CA ALA A 57 -5.90 16.01 -5.31
C ALA A 57 -6.82 14.82 -4.97
N TRP A 58 -8.09 14.89 -5.35
CA TRP A 58 -9.06 13.82 -5.09
C TRP A 58 -8.70 12.58 -5.91
N GLN A 59 -8.51 12.75 -7.22
CA GLN A 59 -8.15 11.66 -8.11
C GLN A 59 -6.78 11.07 -7.74
N ALA A 60 -5.79 11.91 -7.40
CA ALA A 60 -4.47 11.44 -6.98
C ALA A 60 -4.55 10.53 -5.75
N ILE A 61 -5.37 10.89 -4.75
CA ILE A 61 -5.60 10.06 -3.55
C ILE A 61 -6.28 8.74 -3.92
N VAL A 62 -7.35 8.78 -4.72
CA VAL A 62 -8.09 7.57 -5.14
C VAL A 62 -7.18 6.60 -5.89
N LEU A 63 -6.39 7.11 -6.85
CA LEU A 63 -5.43 6.33 -7.60
C LEU A 63 -4.31 5.78 -6.70
N ALA A 64 -3.81 6.57 -5.75
CA ALA A 64 -2.80 6.12 -4.80
C ALA A 64 -3.29 4.99 -3.90
N MET A 65 -4.53 5.06 -3.41
CA MET A 65 -5.15 3.97 -2.65
C MET A 65 -5.33 2.71 -3.51
N GLY A 66 -5.76 2.87 -4.76
CA GLY A 66 -5.86 1.76 -5.71
C GLY A 66 -4.52 1.10 -6.00
N PHE A 67 -3.46 1.90 -6.17
CA PHE A 67 -2.10 1.42 -6.36
C PHE A 67 -1.60 0.66 -5.12
N ALA A 68 -1.79 1.22 -3.93
CA ALA A 68 -1.45 0.56 -2.66
C ALA A 68 -2.14 -0.80 -2.50
N ARG A 69 -3.44 -0.90 -2.81
CA ARG A 69 -4.16 -2.18 -2.85
C ARG A 69 -3.53 -3.15 -3.84
N GLY A 70 -3.21 -2.69 -5.05
CA GLY A 70 -2.55 -3.51 -6.08
C GLY A 70 -1.22 -4.09 -5.62
N MET A 71 -0.40 -3.29 -4.92
CA MET A 71 0.87 -3.76 -4.34
C MET A 71 0.67 -4.86 -3.31
N LEU A 72 -0.31 -4.69 -2.40
CA LEU A 72 -0.63 -5.72 -1.40
C LEU A 72 -1.21 -6.98 -2.05
N GLN A 73 -2.06 -6.82 -3.06
CA GLN A 73 -2.61 -7.95 -3.80
C GLN A 73 -1.52 -8.72 -4.56
N ALA A 74 -0.50 -8.05 -5.07
CA ALA A 74 0.65 -8.70 -5.69
C ALA A 74 1.44 -9.58 -4.69
N GLN A 75 1.59 -9.15 -3.43
CA GLN A 75 2.20 -9.98 -2.38
C GLN A 75 1.38 -11.28 -2.17
N VAL A 76 0.06 -11.15 -2.05
CA VAL A 76 -0.84 -12.31 -1.92
C VAL A 76 -0.73 -13.23 -3.15
N GLY A 77 -0.69 -12.65 -4.36
CA GLY A 77 -0.51 -13.39 -5.60
C GLY A 77 0.83 -14.14 -5.71
N GLN A 78 1.86 -13.70 -4.98
CA GLN A 78 3.16 -14.38 -4.85
C GLN A 78 3.15 -15.48 -3.76
N GLY A 79 2.01 -15.74 -3.12
CA GLY A 79 1.86 -16.75 -2.08
C GLY A 79 2.14 -16.25 -0.66
N HIS A 80 2.29 -14.94 -0.46
CA HIS A 80 2.42 -14.36 0.87
C HIS A 80 1.06 -14.31 1.56
N ARG A 81 1.07 -14.47 2.89
CA ARG A 81 -0.07 -14.18 3.76
C ARG A 81 0.15 -12.84 4.44
N LEU A 82 -0.83 -11.96 4.38
CA LEU A 82 -0.82 -10.67 5.06
C LEU A 82 -1.63 -10.81 6.35
N LEU A 83 -1.03 -10.44 7.47
CA LEU A 83 -1.63 -10.55 8.80
C LEU A 83 -1.55 -9.20 9.53
N TRP A 84 -2.48 -8.99 10.45
CA TRP A 84 -2.39 -7.89 11.41
C TRP A 84 -1.17 -8.10 12.34
N PRO A 85 -0.34 -7.08 12.58
CA PRO A 85 0.83 -7.22 13.43
C PRO A 85 0.53 -7.56 14.90
N GLU A 86 -0.67 -7.21 15.38
CA GLU A 86 -1.02 -7.28 16.80
C GLU A 86 -1.47 -8.68 17.25
N ASP A 87 -2.24 -9.37 16.42
CA ASP A 87 -2.90 -10.64 16.77
C ASP A 87 -2.71 -11.76 15.74
N ASP A 88 -1.93 -11.50 14.68
CA ASP A 88 -1.71 -12.41 13.55
C ASP A 88 -3.01 -12.83 12.83
N GLU A 89 -4.13 -12.11 13.02
CA GLU A 89 -5.36 -12.37 12.26
C GLU A 89 -5.17 -12.02 10.78
N PRO A 90 -5.85 -12.74 9.85
CA PRO A 90 -5.75 -12.45 8.42
C PRO A 90 -6.16 -11.02 8.08
N TYR A 91 -5.34 -10.35 7.28
CA TYR A 91 -5.67 -9.03 6.74
C TYR A 91 -6.56 -9.18 5.50
N ASP A 92 -7.86 -8.90 5.64
CA ASP A 92 -8.81 -8.92 4.53
C ASP A 92 -8.69 -7.65 3.67
N LEU A 93 -8.05 -7.79 2.51
CA LEU A 93 -7.86 -6.70 1.56
C LEU A 93 -9.18 -6.12 1.03
N ASP A 94 -10.21 -6.94 0.87
CA ASP A 94 -11.47 -6.51 0.27
C ASP A 94 -12.37 -5.81 1.28
N ALA A 95 -12.26 -6.16 2.56
CA ALA A 95 -12.91 -5.42 3.64
C ALA A 95 -12.33 -4.00 3.80
N ILE A 96 -11.01 -3.86 3.63
CA ILE A 96 -10.32 -2.57 3.88
C ILE A 96 -10.27 -1.69 2.62
N PHE A 97 -10.11 -2.28 1.45
CA PHE A 97 -10.17 -1.58 0.17
C PHE A 97 -11.39 -2.08 -0.62
N PRO A 98 -12.60 -1.60 -0.27
CA PRO A 98 -13.80 -2.06 -0.94
C PRO A 98 -13.70 -1.76 -2.43
N SER A 99 -13.91 -2.78 -3.26
CA SER A 99 -14.07 -2.57 -4.70
C SER A 99 -15.32 -1.74 -4.93
N ALA A 100 -15.21 -0.69 -5.75
CA ALA A 100 -16.39 -0.05 -6.30
C ALA A 100 -17.12 -1.10 -7.13
N LYS A 101 -18.33 -1.48 -6.70
CA LYS A 101 -19.23 -2.34 -7.48
C LYS A 101 -19.78 -1.60 -8.69
#